data_AF-A0A061P5A7-F1
#
_entry.id   AF-A0A061P5A7-F1
#
_cell.length_a   1.000
_cell.length_b   1.000
_cell.length_c   1.000
_cell.angle_alpha   90.00
_cell.angle_beta   90.00
_cell.angle_gamma   90.00
#
_symmetry.space_group_name_H-M   'P 1'
#
loop_
_entity.id
_entity.type
_entity.pdbx_description
1 polymer ?
#
loop_
_entity_poly.entity_id
_entity_poly.type
_entity_poly.pdbx_seq_one_letter_code
_entity_poly.pdbx_strand_id
1 'polypeptide(L)'
;MRGGLGIRLEILEDVERYYENIFSDQDDWAKDQFRKFCHDLLSGTDPFPCVLGVQGLKMGELEFAFVSKSDQNYRNLAIELKKYAKTSRMYGRNTSFVAFFEPDVNVDSLERYEKRFWDVLNQLHHFDDHPWPKDIPEHPDDALWEFSFMGEPMFVVCNTPAHQKRRSRHANTFMITFQPRWVFEDINGNTKRGRHIQDIVRSHLHSYDEVLPHPSLKWYGEQGSHEWKQYFLYDHNEPVEMKCPFHMKGEEHMETKVQQNFGGKMPQVIEELLPKGKTGSVEVQRDLPYKAHKQHTHPNDEVLHIVAGSLTFTIDDVEYKCSEGDRISLQKNSLHSSVAGPDGCTYIISVLD
;
A
#
# COMPACT_ATOMS: atom_id res chain seq x y z
N MET A 1 -18.52 -17.05 16.99
CA MET A 1 -17.83 -15.88 17.56
C MET A 1 -16.47 -16.37 18.03
N ARG A 2 -15.42 -16.08 17.26
CA ARG A 2 -14.02 -16.20 17.72
C ARG A 2 -13.71 -14.89 18.43
N GLY A 3 -13.03 -14.94 19.58
CA GLY A 3 -12.71 -13.75 20.38
C GLY A 3 -13.88 -13.23 21.20
N GLY A 4 -13.96 -13.69 22.44
CA GLY A 4 -14.79 -13.09 23.48
C GLY A 4 -14.01 -13.11 24.78
N LEU A 5 -14.09 -12.03 25.55
CA LEU A 5 -13.57 -11.87 26.90
C LEU A 5 -13.58 -13.19 27.69
N GLY A 6 -12.41 -13.79 27.92
CA GLY A 6 -12.28 -14.98 28.77
C GLY A 6 -11.21 -16.00 28.37
N ILE A 7 -10.55 -15.86 27.22
CA ILE A 7 -9.45 -16.75 26.81
C ILE A 7 -8.13 -16.19 27.32
N ARG A 8 -7.42 -16.97 28.12
CA ARG A 8 -6.06 -16.65 28.60
C ARG A 8 -5.17 -17.86 28.34
N LEU A 9 -4.31 -17.73 27.34
CA LEU A 9 -3.38 -18.76 26.90
C LEU A 9 -2.02 -18.37 27.49
N GLU A 10 -1.62 -19.06 28.57
CA GLU A 10 -0.45 -18.65 29.36
C GLU A 10 0.85 -19.25 28.82
N ILE A 11 0.78 -20.45 28.24
CA ILE A 11 1.91 -21.20 27.69
C ILE A 11 1.69 -21.56 26.22
N LEU A 12 2.78 -21.87 25.51
CA LEU A 12 2.77 -22.15 24.07
C LEU A 12 1.80 -23.29 23.72
N GLU A 13 1.77 -24.35 24.53
CA GLU A 13 0.93 -25.52 24.31
C GLU A 13 -0.58 -25.19 24.33
N ASP A 14 -0.99 -24.25 25.18
CA ASP A 14 -2.39 -23.80 25.24
C ASP A 14 -2.77 -23.05 23.96
N VAL A 15 -1.87 -22.18 23.49
CA VAL A 15 -2.07 -21.40 22.26
C VAL A 15 -2.16 -22.33 21.05
N GLU A 16 -1.19 -23.22 20.90
CA GLU A 16 -1.17 -24.19 19.81
C GLU A 16 -2.43 -25.04 19.81
N ARG A 17 -2.81 -25.63 20.96
CA ARG A 17 -4.04 -26.45 21.05
C ARG A 17 -5.29 -25.65 20.68
N TYR A 18 -5.42 -24.41 21.15
CA TYR A 18 -6.60 -23.60 20.87
C TYR A 18 -6.73 -23.32 19.36
N TYR A 19 -5.64 -22.89 18.73
CA TYR A 19 -5.66 -22.51 17.32
C TYR A 19 -5.57 -23.71 16.36
N GLU A 20 -4.94 -24.82 16.73
CA GLU A 20 -4.97 -26.06 15.94
C GLU A 20 -6.41 -26.58 15.74
N ASN A 21 -7.24 -26.47 16.77
CA ASN A 21 -8.67 -26.81 16.65
C ASN A 21 -9.42 -25.84 15.73
N ILE A 22 -9.06 -24.56 15.76
CA ILE A 22 -9.66 -23.49 14.95
C ILE A 22 -9.24 -23.60 13.48
N PHE A 23 -8.02 -24.08 13.24
CA PHE A 23 -7.39 -24.22 11.94
C PHE A 23 -7.34 -25.69 11.49
N SER A 24 -8.19 -26.58 12.04
CA SER A 24 -8.20 -28.01 11.70
C SER A 24 -8.32 -28.26 10.19
N ASP A 25 -9.10 -27.41 9.51
CA ASP A 25 -9.41 -27.51 8.09
C ASP A 25 -8.44 -26.72 7.20
N GLN A 26 -7.40 -26.10 7.76
CA GLN A 26 -6.36 -25.41 7.00
C GLN A 26 -5.29 -26.39 6.49
N ASP A 27 -4.61 -25.98 5.44
CA ASP A 27 -3.48 -26.72 4.87
C ASP A 27 -2.33 -26.89 5.89
N ASP A 28 -1.51 -27.92 5.69
CA ASP A 28 -0.40 -28.23 6.60
C ASP A 28 0.63 -27.09 6.68
N TRP A 29 0.87 -26.38 5.58
CA TRP A 29 1.78 -25.23 5.57
C TRP A 29 1.26 -24.10 6.47
N ALA A 30 -0.06 -23.85 6.47
CA ALA A 30 -0.68 -22.81 7.27
C ALA A 30 -0.54 -23.11 8.77
N LYS A 31 -0.82 -24.36 9.15
CA LYS A 31 -0.63 -24.84 10.53
C LYS A 31 0.83 -24.75 10.97
N ASP A 32 1.77 -25.15 10.11
CA ASP A 32 3.22 -25.06 10.38
C ASP A 32 3.69 -23.61 10.59
N GLN A 33 3.28 -22.69 9.72
CA GLN A 33 3.64 -21.26 9.86
C GLN A 33 3.04 -20.64 11.12
N PHE A 34 1.80 -21.01 11.46
CA PHE A 34 1.17 -20.56 12.69
C PHE A 34 1.90 -21.05 13.95
N ARG A 35 2.33 -22.32 14.00
CA ARG A 35 3.12 -22.85 15.12
C ARG A 35 4.45 -22.13 15.27
N LYS A 36 5.18 -21.93 14.17
CA LYS A 36 6.45 -21.19 14.14
C LYS A 36 6.27 -19.76 14.66
N PHE A 37 5.23 -19.07 14.21
CA PHE A 37 4.86 -17.74 14.72
C PHE A 37 4.62 -17.74 16.24
N CYS A 38 3.89 -18.73 16.76
CA CYS A 38 3.65 -18.83 18.20
C CYS A 38 4.94 -19.08 18.98
N HIS A 39 5.81 -19.96 18.47
CA HIS A 39 7.11 -20.23 19.08
C HIS A 39 7.99 -18.97 19.13
N ASP A 40 8.03 -18.20 18.04
CA ASP A 40 8.81 -16.96 17.97
C ASP A 40 8.28 -15.90 18.96
N LEU A 41 6.96 -15.69 19.00
CA LEU A 41 6.34 -14.69 19.89
C LEU A 41 6.40 -15.07 21.38
N LEU A 42 6.35 -16.36 21.70
CA LEU A 42 6.24 -16.86 23.07
C LEU A 42 7.55 -17.43 23.63
N SER A 43 8.66 -17.25 22.90
CA SER A 43 9.98 -17.69 23.33
C SER A 43 10.37 -17.10 24.68
N GLY A 44 10.63 -17.98 25.66
CA GLY A 44 11.09 -17.59 26.99
C GLY A 44 12.58 -17.26 27.05
N THR A 45 13.39 -17.76 26.10
CA THR A 45 14.84 -17.55 26.04
C THR A 45 15.24 -16.39 25.13
N ASP A 46 14.37 -16.02 24.19
CA ASP A 46 14.60 -14.96 23.22
C ASP A 46 13.31 -14.15 23.05
N PRO A 47 12.95 -13.30 24.04
CA PRO A 47 11.64 -12.66 24.09
C PRO A 47 11.39 -11.72 22.91
N PHE A 48 10.26 -11.90 22.23
CA PHE A 48 9.91 -11.07 21.09
C PHE A 48 9.72 -9.59 21.49
N PRO A 49 10.24 -8.62 20.72
CA PRO A 49 10.26 -7.22 21.14
C PRO A 49 8.89 -6.56 21.31
N CYS A 50 7.89 -6.97 20.52
CA CYS A 50 6.56 -6.35 20.54
C CYS A 50 5.70 -6.91 21.68
N VAL A 51 5.77 -6.27 22.85
CA VAL A 51 4.99 -6.66 24.04
C VAL A 51 3.47 -6.66 23.79
N LEU A 52 2.96 -5.78 22.91
CA LEU A 52 1.55 -5.72 22.57
C LEU A 52 1.10 -6.93 21.75
N GLY A 53 1.91 -7.36 20.77
CA GLY A 53 1.63 -8.53 19.95
C GLY A 53 1.65 -9.82 20.77
N VAL A 54 2.63 -9.96 21.67
CA VAL A 54 2.70 -11.09 22.62
C VAL A 54 1.46 -11.14 23.51
N GLN A 55 1.05 -9.99 24.06
CA GLN A 55 -0.14 -9.91 24.90
C GLN A 55 -1.42 -10.21 24.10
N GLY A 56 -1.55 -9.69 22.88
CA GLY A 56 -2.68 -9.97 22.00
C GLY A 56 -2.82 -11.46 21.70
N LEU A 57 -1.70 -12.16 21.41
CA LEU A 57 -1.71 -13.60 21.18
C LEU A 57 -2.18 -14.37 22.42
N LYS A 58 -1.60 -14.08 23.59
CA LYS A 58 -1.95 -14.74 24.86
C LYS A 58 -3.41 -14.52 25.26
N MET A 59 -4.00 -13.39 24.89
CA MET A 59 -5.38 -13.05 25.20
C MET A 59 -6.38 -13.53 24.13
N GLY A 60 -5.90 -14.17 23.05
CA GLY A 60 -6.75 -14.59 21.94
C GLY A 60 -7.38 -13.41 21.19
N GLU A 61 -6.69 -12.26 21.14
CA GLU A 61 -7.16 -11.02 20.51
C GLU A 61 -6.71 -10.91 19.04
N LEU A 62 -5.89 -11.84 18.55
CA LEU A 62 -5.37 -11.84 17.18
C LEU A 62 -6.27 -12.64 16.24
N GLU A 63 -6.42 -12.14 15.02
CA GLU A 63 -7.06 -12.84 13.92
C GLU A 63 -6.04 -13.18 12.83
N PHE A 64 -6.27 -14.27 12.12
CA PHE A 64 -5.30 -14.83 11.19
C PHE A 64 -5.92 -15.15 9.84
N ALA A 65 -5.17 -14.91 8.78
CA ALA A 65 -5.50 -15.36 7.43
C ALA A 65 -4.32 -16.08 6.77
N PHE A 66 -4.65 -17.04 5.91
CA PHE A 66 -3.68 -17.85 5.18
C PHE A 66 -3.89 -17.63 3.68
N VAL A 67 -2.92 -16.99 3.03
CA VAL A 67 -2.99 -16.57 1.64
C VAL A 67 -2.23 -17.59 0.78
N SER A 68 -2.98 -18.48 0.12
CA SER A 68 -2.39 -19.42 -0.84
C SER A 68 -1.84 -18.71 -2.07
N LYS A 69 -0.83 -19.29 -2.72
CA LYS A 69 -0.31 -18.87 -4.04
C LYS A 69 -1.39 -18.86 -5.13
N SER A 70 -2.49 -19.59 -4.92
CA SER A 70 -3.65 -19.59 -5.82
C SER A 70 -4.49 -18.30 -5.74
N ASP A 71 -4.39 -17.51 -4.65
CA ASP A 71 -5.06 -16.20 -4.52
C ASP A 71 -4.25 -15.10 -5.24
N GLN A 72 -4.21 -15.17 -6.58
CA GLN A 72 -3.33 -14.36 -7.41
C GLN A 72 -3.52 -12.84 -7.26
N ASN A 73 -4.66 -12.38 -6.75
CA ASN A 73 -4.97 -10.96 -6.57
C ASN A 73 -5.29 -10.58 -5.13
N TYR A 74 -5.07 -11.45 -4.13
CA TYR A 74 -5.37 -11.15 -2.73
C TYR A 74 -6.86 -10.84 -2.46
N ARG A 75 -7.78 -11.37 -3.28
CA ARG A 75 -9.21 -11.09 -3.13
C ARG A 75 -9.77 -11.76 -1.87
N ASN A 76 -9.29 -12.96 -1.56
CA ASN A 76 -9.70 -13.64 -0.33
C ASN A 76 -9.11 -12.91 0.89
N LEU A 77 -7.86 -12.44 0.80
CA LEU A 77 -7.28 -11.59 1.84
C LEU A 77 -8.12 -10.32 2.09
N ALA A 78 -8.56 -9.62 1.04
CA ALA A 78 -9.42 -8.44 1.17
C ALA A 78 -10.76 -8.78 1.86
N ILE A 79 -11.35 -9.94 1.57
CA ILE A 79 -12.59 -10.40 2.21
C ILE A 79 -12.36 -10.66 3.70
N GLU A 80 -11.28 -11.34 4.08
CA GLU A 80 -10.97 -11.63 5.48
C GLU A 80 -10.60 -10.35 6.25
N LEU A 81 -9.76 -9.49 5.67
CA LEU A 81 -9.42 -8.19 6.27
C LEU A 81 -10.67 -7.31 6.44
N LYS A 82 -11.64 -7.38 5.53
CA LYS A 82 -12.92 -6.66 5.64
C LYS A 82 -13.77 -7.16 6.80
N LYS A 83 -13.80 -8.48 7.03
CA LYS A 83 -14.47 -9.03 8.21
C LYS A 83 -13.79 -8.53 9.48
N TYR A 84 -12.46 -8.64 9.53
CA TYR A 84 -11.66 -8.17 10.66
C TYR A 84 -11.88 -6.68 10.95
N ALA A 85 -11.77 -5.80 9.95
CA ALA A 85 -11.96 -4.36 10.16
C ALA A 85 -13.31 -4.05 10.83
N LYS A 86 -14.39 -4.72 10.38
CA LYS A 86 -15.74 -4.58 10.94
C LYS A 86 -15.89 -5.11 12.36
N THR A 87 -15.14 -6.14 12.74
CA THR A 87 -15.27 -6.82 14.05
C THR A 87 -14.11 -6.53 15.00
N SER A 88 -13.09 -5.78 14.57
CA SER A 88 -11.81 -5.60 15.25
C SER A 88 -11.97 -5.16 16.71
N ARG A 89 -12.91 -4.24 16.96
CA ARG A 89 -13.22 -3.68 18.28
C ARG A 89 -13.84 -4.69 19.26
N MET A 90 -14.20 -5.90 18.81
CA MET A 90 -14.74 -6.97 19.64
C MET A 90 -13.66 -7.89 20.24
N TYR A 91 -12.45 -7.90 19.68
CA TYR A 91 -11.39 -8.84 20.08
C TYR A 91 -10.68 -8.42 21.36
N GLY A 92 -10.28 -7.16 21.45
CA GLY A 92 -9.56 -6.63 22.61
C GLY A 92 -8.64 -5.47 22.27
N ARG A 93 -7.92 -4.97 23.27
CA ARG A 93 -7.16 -3.72 23.15
C ARG A 93 -5.86 -3.84 22.37
N ASN A 94 -5.33 -5.06 22.17
CA ASN A 94 -4.09 -5.32 21.44
C ASN A 94 -4.35 -6.19 20.21
N THR A 95 -5.54 -6.09 19.62
CA THR A 95 -5.91 -6.88 18.45
C THR A 95 -5.02 -6.58 17.24
N SER A 96 -4.77 -7.59 16.42
CA SER A 96 -4.08 -7.46 15.14
C SER A 96 -4.57 -8.54 14.20
N PHE A 97 -4.51 -8.26 12.89
CA PHE A 97 -4.79 -9.24 11.85
C PHE A 97 -3.49 -9.64 11.18
N VAL A 98 -3.13 -10.92 11.25
CA VAL A 98 -1.86 -11.45 10.74
C VAL A 98 -2.14 -12.33 9.53
N ALA A 99 -1.66 -11.90 8.37
CA ALA A 99 -1.76 -12.64 7.12
C ALA A 99 -0.45 -13.39 6.85
N PHE A 100 -0.52 -14.73 6.82
CA PHE A 100 0.58 -15.59 6.39
C PHE A 100 0.42 -15.92 4.92
N PHE A 101 1.47 -15.73 4.14
CA PHE A 101 1.48 -16.13 2.74
C PHE A 101 2.13 -17.51 2.61
N GLU A 102 1.61 -18.32 1.70
CA GLU A 102 2.16 -19.64 1.42
C GLU A 102 3.65 -19.53 1.02
N PRO A 103 4.57 -20.23 1.72
CA PRO A 103 6.01 -20.04 1.54
C PRO A 103 6.48 -20.27 0.11
N ASP A 104 7.32 -19.37 -0.39
CA ASP A 104 8.00 -19.54 -1.68
C ASP A 104 9.05 -20.66 -1.62
N VAL A 105 9.37 -21.24 -2.79
CA VAL A 105 10.36 -22.34 -2.87
C VAL A 105 11.75 -21.83 -2.44
N ASN A 106 12.07 -20.59 -2.79
CA ASN A 106 13.32 -19.93 -2.45
C ASN A 106 13.02 -18.60 -1.75
N VAL A 107 13.90 -18.20 -0.84
CA VAL A 107 13.87 -16.88 -0.22
C VAL A 107 14.29 -15.83 -1.26
N ASP A 108 13.43 -14.84 -1.49
CA ASP A 108 13.71 -13.71 -2.37
C ASP A 108 14.51 -12.58 -1.66
N SER A 109 14.90 -11.54 -2.39
CA SER A 109 15.58 -10.38 -1.82
C SER A 109 14.61 -9.45 -1.06
N LEU A 110 15.16 -8.59 -0.18
CA LEU A 110 14.35 -7.61 0.55
C LEU A 110 13.60 -6.65 -0.38
N GLU A 111 14.23 -6.23 -1.48
CA GLU A 111 13.62 -5.34 -2.48
C GLU A 111 12.43 -6.00 -3.17
N ARG A 112 12.51 -7.30 -3.45
CA ARG A 112 11.40 -8.05 -4.05
C ARG A 112 10.26 -8.25 -3.06
N TYR A 113 10.56 -8.51 -1.80
CA TYR A 113 9.55 -8.57 -0.75
C TYR A 113 8.91 -7.20 -0.49
N GLU A 114 9.67 -6.11 -0.53
CA GLU A 114 9.12 -4.75 -0.41
C GLU A 114 8.17 -4.46 -1.57
N LYS A 115 8.56 -4.78 -2.80
CA LYS A 115 7.68 -4.62 -3.96
C LYS A 115 6.39 -5.43 -3.77
N ARG A 116 6.49 -6.70 -3.40
CA ARG A 116 5.32 -7.56 -3.14
C ARG A 116 4.44 -7.01 -2.01
N PHE A 117 5.04 -6.48 -0.95
CA PHE A 117 4.34 -5.84 0.16
C PHE A 117 3.48 -4.67 -0.31
N TRP A 118 4.07 -3.76 -1.09
CA TRP A 118 3.32 -2.63 -1.66
C TRP A 118 2.29 -3.06 -2.69
N ASP A 119 2.58 -4.09 -3.51
CA ASP A 119 1.59 -4.68 -4.42
C ASP A 119 0.37 -5.20 -3.64
N VAL A 120 0.57 -5.84 -2.48
CA VAL A 120 -0.55 -6.28 -1.60
C VAL A 120 -1.36 -5.08 -1.12
N LEU A 121 -0.72 -4.05 -0.56
CA LEU A 121 -1.43 -2.87 -0.04
C LEU A 121 -2.23 -2.14 -1.12
N ASN A 122 -1.63 -1.94 -2.29
CA ASN A 122 -2.32 -1.31 -3.42
C ASN A 122 -3.52 -2.13 -3.90
N GLN A 123 -3.40 -3.47 -3.95
CA GLN A 123 -4.52 -4.33 -4.32
C GLN A 123 -5.63 -4.34 -3.26
N LEU A 124 -5.28 -4.36 -1.97
CA LEU A 124 -6.26 -4.21 -0.90
C LEU A 124 -7.00 -2.88 -1.03
N HIS A 125 -6.30 -1.77 -1.21
CA HIS A 125 -6.91 -0.46 -1.41
C HIS A 125 -7.82 -0.44 -2.67
N HIS A 126 -7.40 -1.09 -3.76
CA HIS A 126 -8.24 -1.22 -4.95
C HIS A 126 -9.56 -1.97 -4.68
N PHE A 127 -9.53 -3.03 -3.85
CA PHE A 127 -10.73 -3.78 -3.46
C PHE A 127 -11.58 -3.09 -2.38
N ASP A 128 -11.07 -2.03 -1.75
CA ASP A 128 -11.84 -1.31 -0.76
C ASP A 128 -13.01 -0.57 -1.44
N ASP A 129 -14.22 -0.87 -0.97
CA ASP A 129 -15.47 -0.25 -1.40
C ASP A 129 -15.90 0.86 -0.43
N HIS A 130 -15.17 1.07 0.66
CA HIS A 130 -15.38 2.19 1.58
C HIS A 130 -14.56 3.40 1.14
N PRO A 131 -15.10 4.62 1.32
CA PRO A 131 -14.34 5.83 1.07
C PRO A 131 -13.16 5.91 2.04
N TRP A 132 -12.08 6.56 1.59
CA TRP A 132 -10.96 6.89 2.45
C TRP A 132 -11.44 7.71 3.67
N PRO A 133 -10.91 7.48 4.89
CA PRO A 133 -11.35 8.23 6.07
C PRO A 133 -11.09 9.72 5.90
N LYS A 134 -12.09 10.55 6.20
CA LYS A 134 -12.00 12.02 6.03
C LYS A 134 -10.94 12.68 6.90
N ASP A 135 -10.62 12.06 8.04
CA ASP A 135 -9.67 12.59 9.01
C ASP A 135 -8.23 12.11 8.75
N ILE A 136 -8.01 11.30 7.71
CA ILE A 136 -6.71 10.79 7.32
C ILE A 136 -6.33 11.41 5.97
N PRO A 137 -5.16 12.08 5.86
CA PRO A 137 -4.68 12.61 4.59
C PRO A 137 -4.60 11.53 3.51
N GLU A 138 -4.84 11.90 2.26
CA GLU A 138 -4.71 10.98 1.12
C GLU A 138 -3.25 10.84 0.66
N HIS A 139 -2.44 11.89 0.84
CA HIS A 139 -1.06 11.93 0.36
C HIS A 139 -0.06 11.37 1.39
N PRO A 140 0.78 10.38 1.03
CA PRO A 140 1.68 9.68 1.96
C PRO A 140 2.85 10.51 2.49
N ASP A 141 3.09 11.70 1.94
CA ASP A 141 4.07 12.63 2.51
C ASP A 141 3.55 13.37 3.76
N ASP A 142 2.25 13.31 4.06
CA ASP A 142 1.71 13.86 5.30
C ASP A 142 2.08 12.97 6.50
N ALA A 143 2.50 13.57 7.62
CA ALA A 143 2.89 12.85 8.84
C ALA A 143 1.71 12.12 9.52
N LEU A 144 0.47 12.50 9.20
CA LEU A 144 -0.75 11.84 9.65
C LEU A 144 -1.29 10.83 8.63
N TRP A 145 -0.69 10.69 7.45
CA TRP A 145 -1.09 9.66 6.51
C TRP A 145 -0.90 8.27 7.12
N GLU A 146 -1.87 7.40 6.89
CA GLU A 146 -1.79 5.99 7.24
C GLU A 146 -2.61 5.15 6.26
N PHE A 147 -2.10 3.98 5.88
CA PHE A 147 -2.87 3.03 5.07
C PHE A 147 -4.22 2.76 5.72
N SER A 148 -5.30 2.98 4.99
CA SER A 148 -6.65 2.81 5.48
C SER A 148 -7.41 1.78 4.65
N PHE A 149 -8.14 0.91 5.35
CA PHE A 149 -8.99 -0.10 4.73
C PHE A 149 -10.30 -0.21 5.50
N MET A 150 -11.44 -0.24 4.79
CA MET A 150 -12.78 -0.27 5.39
C MET A 150 -13.06 0.92 6.32
N GLY A 151 -12.47 2.08 6.03
CA GLY A 151 -12.60 3.29 6.83
C GLY A 151 -11.77 3.28 8.14
N GLU A 152 -10.96 2.25 8.38
CA GLU A 152 -10.09 2.16 9.56
C GLU A 152 -8.62 2.37 9.13
N PRO A 153 -7.92 3.39 9.67
CA PRO A 153 -6.48 3.54 9.47
C PRO A 153 -5.73 2.43 10.22
N MET A 154 -4.71 1.84 9.59
CA MET A 154 -4.00 0.66 10.08
C MET A 154 -2.49 0.82 9.99
N PHE A 155 -1.81 0.58 11.11
CA PHE A 155 -0.37 0.41 11.12
C PHE A 155 -0.04 -0.96 10.53
N VAL A 156 0.78 -0.98 9.49
CA VAL A 156 1.11 -2.20 8.77
C VAL A 156 2.56 -2.56 9.04
N VAL A 157 2.80 -3.85 9.26
CA VAL A 157 4.13 -4.41 9.46
C VAL A 157 4.36 -5.54 8.49
N CYS A 158 5.49 -5.50 7.77
CA CYS A 158 5.98 -6.61 6.97
C CYS A 158 7.06 -7.40 7.73
N ASN A 159 6.93 -8.73 7.69
CA ASN A 159 7.97 -9.67 8.09
C ASN A 159 8.29 -10.63 6.94
N THR A 160 9.56 -10.99 6.78
CA THR A 160 9.99 -11.83 5.66
C THR A 160 11.12 -12.78 6.07
N PRO A 161 11.31 -13.91 5.37
CA PRO A 161 12.45 -14.78 5.60
C PRO A 161 13.78 -14.16 5.16
N ALA A 162 13.76 -13.07 4.39
CA ALA A 162 14.95 -12.36 3.93
C ALA A 162 15.58 -11.45 5.00
N HIS A 163 14.83 -11.05 6.03
CA HIS A 163 15.41 -10.34 7.17
C HIS A 163 16.26 -11.30 8.00
N GLN A 164 17.52 -10.97 8.21
CA GLN A 164 18.47 -11.78 8.97
C GLN A 164 19.02 -10.98 10.15
N LYS A 165 19.38 -9.71 9.93
CA LYS A 165 19.94 -8.84 10.96
C LYS A 165 18.85 -8.17 11.80
N ARG A 166 17.78 -7.70 11.17
CA ARG A 166 16.61 -7.16 11.87
C ARG A 166 15.65 -8.30 12.19
N ARG A 167 16.04 -9.12 13.17
CA ARG A 167 15.31 -10.31 13.61
C ARG A 167 13.86 -9.99 13.97
N SER A 168 13.56 -8.79 14.46
CA SER A 168 12.20 -8.30 14.75
C SER A 168 11.28 -8.20 13.51
N ARG A 169 11.87 -8.20 12.31
CA ARG A 169 11.20 -8.28 10.99
C ARG A 169 11.40 -9.63 10.30
N HIS A 170 12.08 -10.58 10.93
CA HIS A 170 12.17 -11.94 10.43
C HIS A 170 10.83 -12.67 10.61
N ALA A 171 10.52 -13.56 9.67
CA ALA A 171 9.49 -14.59 9.81
C ALA A 171 9.82 -15.75 8.88
N ASN A 172 9.32 -16.95 9.20
CA ASN A 172 9.53 -18.16 8.41
C ASN A 172 8.83 -18.13 7.04
N THR A 173 7.95 -17.15 6.81
CA THR A 173 7.31 -16.87 5.53
C THR A 173 7.08 -15.36 5.36
N PHE A 174 6.67 -14.94 4.16
CA PHE A 174 6.17 -13.59 3.94
C PHE A 174 4.89 -13.40 4.77
N MET A 175 4.89 -12.40 5.65
CA MET A 175 3.83 -12.16 6.61
C MET A 175 3.54 -10.66 6.71
N ILE A 176 2.26 -10.30 6.73
CA ILE A 176 1.82 -8.92 6.91
C ILE A 176 0.89 -8.84 8.12
N THR A 177 1.19 -7.94 9.05
CA THR A 177 0.34 -7.67 10.21
C THR A 177 -0.32 -6.30 10.05
N PHE A 178 -1.65 -6.25 10.23
CA PHE A 178 -2.47 -5.05 10.20
C PHE A 178 -3.00 -4.75 11.60
N GLN A 179 -2.72 -3.56 12.11
CA GLN A 179 -3.12 -3.12 13.44
C GLN A 179 -3.91 -1.82 13.34
N PRO A 180 -5.22 -1.81 13.64
CA PRO A 180 -5.99 -0.58 13.60
C PRO A 180 -5.37 0.50 14.49
N ARG A 181 -5.31 1.75 14.02
CA ARG A 181 -4.65 2.85 14.73
C ARG A 181 -5.16 3.04 16.14
N TRP A 182 -6.45 2.77 16.37
CA TRP A 182 -7.09 2.89 17.69
C TRP A 182 -6.46 2.00 18.76
N VAL A 183 -5.74 0.92 18.39
CA VAL A 183 -4.92 0.11 19.30
C VAL A 183 -3.85 0.95 20.02
N PHE A 184 -3.37 2.02 19.36
CA PHE A 184 -2.31 2.89 19.84
C PHE A 184 -2.81 4.23 20.44
N GLU A 185 -4.12 4.49 20.51
CA GLU A 185 -4.66 5.79 20.98
C GLU A 185 -4.10 6.20 22.36
N ASP A 186 -3.98 5.25 23.29
CA ASP A 186 -3.43 5.45 24.64
C ASP A 186 -1.90 5.26 24.73
N ILE A 187 -1.22 5.04 23.60
CA ILE A 187 0.21 4.73 23.49
C ILE A 187 0.86 5.78 22.58
N ASN A 188 0.96 7.00 23.10
CA ASN A 188 1.63 8.10 22.42
C ASN A 188 2.65 8.79 23.32
N GLY A 189 3.56 9.56 22.72
CA GLY A 189 4.67 10.23 23.39
C GLY A 189 4.27 11.19 24.52
N ASN A 190 3.01 11.64 24.56
CA ASN A 190 2.49 12.52 25.62
C ASN A 190 2.03 11.75 26.86
N THR A 191 1.72 10.46 26.74
CA THR A 191 1.28 9.62 27.85
C THR A 191 2.45 8.96 28.59
N LYS A 192 2.34 8.80 29.92
CA LYS A 192 3.33 8.03 30.70
C LYS A 192 3.40 6.57 30.24
N ARG A 193 2.25 5.98 29.94
CA ARG A 193 2.12 4.62 29.42
C ARG A 193 2.81 4.47 28.07
N GLY A 194 2.58 5.38 27.13
CA GLY A 194 3.20 5.36 25.81
C GLY A 194 4.72 5.42 25.87
N ARG A 195 5.28 6.38 26.62
CA ARG A 195 6.74 6.48 26.80
C ARG A 195 7.33 5.22 27.42
N HIS A 196 6.69 4.68 28.46
CA HIS A 196 7.15 3.44 29.09
C HIS A 196 7.14 2.24 28.13
N ILE A 197 6.07 2.08 27.34
CA ILE A 197 5.99 1.01 26.32
C ILE A 197 7.08 1.21 25.25
N GLN A 198 7.28 2.45 24.79
CA GLN A 198 8.34 2.75 23.82
C GLN A 198 9.73 2.40 24.36
N ASP A 199 10.02 2.75 25.61
CA ASP A 199 11.31 2.46 26.25
C ASP A 199 11.55 0.94 26.34
N ILE A 200 10.53 0.17 26.75
CA ILE A 200 10.59 -1.30 26.77
C ILE A 200 10.85 -1.85 25.38
N VAL A 201 10.05 -1.45 24.39
CA VAL A 201 10.17 -1.96 23.01
C VAL A 201 11.54 -1.61 22.43
N ARG A 202 12.02 -0.38 22.62
CA ARG A 202 13.36 0.04 22.16
C ARG A 202 14.48 -0.74 22.83
N SER A 203 14.36 -1.00 24.13
CA SER A 203 15.31 -1.85 24.86
C SER A 203 15.31 -3.28 24.31
N HIS A 204 14.14 -3.87 24.06
CA HIS A 204 14.05 -5.22 23.52
C HIS A 204 14.60 -5.30 22.09
N LEU A 205 14.27 -4.32 21.23
CA LEU A 205 14.82 -4.26 19.87
C LEU A 205 16.35 -4.21 19.90
N HIS A 206 16.95 -3.45 20.82
CA HIS A 206 18.41 -3.37 20.94
C HIS A 206 19.07 -4.70 21.32
N SER A 207 18.40 -5.53 22.13
CA SER A 207 18.90 -6.87 22.49
C SER A 207 18.56 -7.94 21.45
N TYR A 208 17.50 -7.74 20.68
CA TYR A 208 16.93 -8.74 19.78
C TYR A 208 17.50 -8.64 18.37
N ASP A 209 17.66 -7.42 17.84
CA ASP A 209 18.18 -7.16 16.50
C ASP A 209 19.71 -7.04 16.52
N GLU A 210 20.35 -7.44 15.42
CA GLU A 210 21.78 -7.22 15.17
C GLU A 210 22.07 -5.82 14.58
N VAL A 211 21.03 -5.01 14.41
CA VAL A 211 21.09 -3.64 13.88
C VAL A 211 20.41 -2.68 14.85
N LEU A 212 20.89 -1.43 14.88
CA LEU A 212 20.27 -0.40 15.69
C LEU A 212 18.80 -0.16 15.25
N PRO A 213 17.93 0.30 16.17
CA PRO A 213 16.57 0.70 15.84
C PRO A 213 16.55 1.65 14.63
N HIS A 214 15.66 1.39 13.67
CA HIS A 214 15.62 2.15 12.43
C HIS A 214 15.22 3.61 12.70
N PRO A 215 15.88 4.62 12.08
CA PRO A 215 15.59 6.04 12.33
C PRO A 215 14.15 6.48 12.02
N SER A 216 13.45 5.75 11.14
CA SER A 216 12.03 6.02 10.83
C SER A 216 11.06 5.66 11.97
N LEU A 217 11.49 4.91 13.00
CA LEU A 217 10.65 4.48 14.13
C LEU A 217 10.32 5.66 15.06
N LYS A 218 9.39 6.50 14.61
CA LYS A 218 8.94 7.75 15.24
C LYS A 218 7.48 7.66 15.71
N TRP A 219 7.05 8.67 16.47
CA TRP A 219 5.64 8.78 16.83
C TRP A 219 4.78 9.18 15.62
N TYR A 220 3.54 8.70 15.61
CA TYR A 220 2.54 9.11 14.63
C TYR A 220 2.31 10.63 14.67
N GLY A 221 2.30 11.27 13.50
CA GLY A 221 2.16 12.72 13.39
C GLY A 221 3.36 13.55 13.87
N GLU A 222 4.48 12.92 14.22
CA GLU A 222 5.71 13.64 14.56
C GLU A 222 6.22 14.43 13.35
N GLN A 223 6.69 15.66 13.56
CA GLN A 223 7.15 16.51 12.46
C GLN A 223 8.29 15.85 11.67
N GLY A 224 8.10 15.71 10.36
CA GLY A 224 9.06 15.04 9.48
C GLY A 224 9.14 13.52 9.68
N SER A 225 8.12 12.89 10.29
CA SER A 225 7.87 11.47 10.18
C SER A 225 7.02 11.17 8.95
N HIS A 226 7.12 9.94 8.46
CA HIS A 226 6.27 9.39 7.42
C HIS A 226 5.94 7.96 7.83
N GLU A 227 4.67 7.66 8.12
CA GLU A 227 4.29 6.36 8.68
C GLU A 227 4.64 5.20 7.74
N TRP A 228 4.48 5.39 6.43
CA TRP A 228 4.80 4.36 5.44
C TRP A 228 6.27 3.91 5.47
N LYS A 229 7.19 4.78 5.90
CA LYS A 229 8.62 4.43 6.08
C LYS A 229 8.86 3.50 7.27
N GLN A 230 7.85 3.23 8.08
CA GLN A 230 7.90 2.29 9.21
C GLN A 230 7.39 0.89 8.83
N TYR A 231 6.68 0.76 7.69
CA TYR A 231 5.96 -0.47 7.32
C TYR A 231 6.89 -1.59 6.84
N PHE A 232 7.87 -1.24 6.02
CA PHE A 232 8.92 -2.13 5.56
C PHE A 232 10.27 -1.55 5.98
N LEU A 233 11.06 -2.32 6.75
CA LEU A 233 12.35 -1.86 7.29
C LEU A 233 13.47 -2.80 6.86
N TYR A 234 14.38 -2.32 6.03
CA TYR A 234 15.56 -3.08 5.60
C TYR A 234 16.47 -3.50 6.77
N ASP A 235 17.35 -4.46 6.49
CA ASP A 235 18.42 -4.95 7.38
C ASP A 235 19.60 -3.96 7.52
N HIS A 236 19.43 -2.73 7.07
CA HIS A 236 20.35 -1.61 7.26
C HIS A 236 19.56 -0.34 7.62
N ASN A 237 20.28 0.70 8.05
CA ASN A 237 19.71 2.01 8.36
C ASN A 237 20.13 3.08 7.34
N GLU A 238 20.69 2.67 6.19
CA GLU A 238 21.01 3.61 5.10
C GLU A 238 19.73 4.32 4.62
N PRO A 239 19.78 5.64 4.39
CA PRO A 239 18.63 6.37 3.86
C PRO A 239 18.25 5.82 2.49
N VAL A 240 16.97 5.48 2.32
CA VAL A 240 16.41 5.17 1.00
C VAL A 240 15.64 6.40 0.52
N GLU A 241 16.19 7.09 -0.48
CA GLU A 241 15.48 8.16 -1.18
C GLU A 241 14.45 7.53 -2.12
N MET A 242 13.26 7.29 -1.59
CA MET A 242 12.12 6.79 -2.35
C MET A 242 10.87 7.62 -2.05
N LYS A 243 9.99 7.73 -3.04
CA LYS A 243 8.60 8.13 -2.82
C LYS A 243 7.82 6.93 -2.29
N CYS A 244 6.74 7.18 -1.57
CA CYS A 244 5.85 6.10 -1.12
C CYS A 244 5.32 5.33 -2.34
N PRO A 245 5.41 3.98 -2.39
CA PRO A 245 4.87 3.18 -3.50
C PRO A 245 3.35 2.96 -3.44
N PHE A 246 2.67 3.56 -2.48
CA PHE A 246 1.21 3.53 -2.39
C PHE A 246 0.59 4.42 -3.47
N HIS A 247 -0.45 3.93 -4.13
CA HIS A 247 -1.21 4.65 -5.14
C HIS A 247 -2.66 4.77 -4.66
N MET A 248 -3.17 5.99 -4.52
CA MET A 248 -4.55 6.21 -4.16
C MET A 248 -5.47 5.70 -5.28
N LYS A 249 -6.60 5.09 -4.93
CA LYS A 249 -7.57 4.57 -5.90
C LYS A 249 -8.16 5.75 -6.68
N GLY A 250 -7.79 5.85 -7.96
CA GLY A 250 -8.11 6.98 -8.82
C GLY A 250 -6.88 7.78 -9.27
N GLU A 251 -5.75 7.63 -8.57
CA GLU A 251 -4.42 7.97 -9.08
C GLU A 251 -3.93 6.84 -9.99
N GLU A 252 -4.52 6.71 -11.18
CA GLU A 252 -3.77 6.05 -12.24
C GLU A 252 -2.60 6.99 -12.58
N HIS A 253 -1.37 6.58 -12.28
CA HIS A 253 -0.20 7.27 -12.80
C HIS A 253 -0.29 7.26 -14.32
N MET A 254 -0.65 8.40 -14.90
CA MET A 254 -0.72 8.52 -16.34
C MET A 254 0.70 8.48 -16.90
N GLU A 255 1.05 7.36 -17.52
CA GLU A 255 2.29 7.24 -18.25
C GLU A 255 2.23 8.11 -19.51
N THR A 256 3.28 8.90 -19.74
CA THR A 256 3.41 9.66 -20.98
C THR A 256 3.56 8.72 -22.17
N LYS A 257 2.55 8.68 -23.04
CA LYS A 257 2.54 7.76 -24.19
C LYS A 257 1.66 8.23 -25.33
N VAL A 258 1.97 7.75 -26.54
CA VAL A 258 1.14 7.89 -27.73
C VAL A 258 0.55 6.52 -28.07
N GLN A 259 -0.78 6.46 -28.15
CA GLN A 259 -1.55 5.27 -28.54
C GLN A 259 -2.14 5.47 -29.93
N GLN A 260 -1.62 4.71 -30.87
CA GLN A 260 -2.05 4.72 -32.27
C GLN A 260 -3.33 3.91 -32.44
N ASN A 261 -4.25 4.37 -33.30
CA ASN A 261 -5.53 3.72 -33.59
C ASN A 261 -6.39 3.44 -32.35
N PHE A 262 -6.41 4.35 -31.38
CA PHE A 262 -7.26 4.25 -30.19
C PHE A 262 -8.76 4.25 -30.58
N GLY A 263 -9.10 5.00 -31.63
CA GLY A 263 -10.45 5.12 -32.16
C GLY A 263 -11.34 6.08 -31.37
N GLY A 264 -12.60 6.22 -31.80
CA GLY A 264 -13.58 7.12 -31.18
C GLY A 264 -13.93 8.32 -32.05
N LYS A 265 -15.19 8.75 -31.98
CA LYS A 265 -15.67 9.97 -32.64
C LYS A 265 -15.93 11.06 -31.59
N MET A 266 -15.86 12.32 -32.01
CA MET A 266 -15.89 13.49 -31.12
C MET A 266 -16.95 13.42 -30.00
N PRO A 267 -18.24 13.07 -30.23
CA PRO A 267 -19.21 12.99 -29.14
C PRO A 267 -18.86 11.94 -28.07
N GLN A 268 -18.38 10.76 -28.50
CA GLN A 268 -17.98 9.67 -27.62
C GLN A 268 -16.76 10.04 -26.79
N VAL A 269 -15.78 10.67 -27.44
CA VAL A 269 -14.53 11.09 -26.79
C VAL A 269 -14.79 12.21 -25.78
N ILE A 270 -15.69 13.16 -26.09
CA ILE A 270 -16.09 14.20 -25.13
C ILE A 270 -16.74 13.56 -23.90
N GLU A 271 -17.72 12.67 -24.10
CA GLU A 271 -18.41 12.00 -22.99
C GLU A 271 -17.46 11.15 -22.14
N GLU A 272 -16.49 10.51 -22.78
CA GLU A 272 -15.45 9.72 -22.11
C GLU A 272 -14.50 10.59 -21.28
N LEU A 273 -14.03 11.71 -21.83
CA LEU A 273 -12.98 12.54 -21.23
C LEU A 273 -13.51 13.61 -20.27
N LEU A 274 -14.83 13.82 -20.20
CA LEU A 274 -15.43 14.71 -19.23
C LEU A 274 -15.22 14.18 -17.79
N PRO A 275 -14.86 15.04 -16.82
CA PRO A 275 -14.68 14.62 -15.44
C PRO A 275 -15.92 13.94 -14.85
N LYS A 276 -15.74 12.75 -14.27
CA LYS A 276 -16.81 12.01 -13.57
C LYS A 276 -16.79 12.34 -12.09
N GLY A 277 -17.94 12.71 -11.54
CA GLY A 277 -18.09 12.96 -10.10
C GLY A 277 -17.59 14.33 -9.61
N LYS A 278 -17.09 15.20 -10.51
CA LYS A 278 -16.76 16.61 -10.22
C LYS A 278 -17.20 17.52 -11.36
N THR A 279 -17.31 18.82 -11.08
CA THR A 279 -17.52 19.82 -12.14
C THR A 279 -16.21 20.04 -12.90
N GLY A 280 -16.25 20.10 -14.23
CA GLY A 280 -15.07 20.38 -15.06
C GLY A 280 -15.41 20.47 -16.54
N SER A 281 -14.39 20.44 -17.39
CA SER A 281 -14.53 20.67 -18.84
C SER A 281 -13.51 19.88 -19.67
N VAL A 282 -13.79 19.74 -20.96
CA VAL A 282 -12.81 19.40 -22.00
C VAL A 282 -12.75 20.54 -23.01
N GLU A 283 -11.61 20.74 -23.65
CA GLU A 283 -11.42 21.75 -24.70
C GLU A 283 -11.35 21.09 -26.08
N VAL A 284 -11.99 21.69 -27.09
CA VAL A 284 -11.82 21.30 -28.49
C VAL A 284 -10.93 22.35 -29.16
N GLN A 285 -9.74 21.96 -29.57
CA GLN A 285 -8.79 22.83 -30.24
C GLN A 285 -8.72 22.51 -31.74
N ARG A 286 -8.66 23.56 -32.56
CA ARG A 286 -8.39 23.47 -33.99
C ARG A 286 -7.16 24.27 -34.35
N ASP A 287 -6.13 23.55 -34.73
CA ASP A 287 -4.90 24.11 -35.25
C ASP A 287 -4.96 24.20 -36.78
N LEU A 288 -4.57 25.37 -37.30
CA LEU A 288 -4.40 25.59 -38.74
C LEU A 288 -3.19 24.82 -39.29
N PRO A 289 -3.10 24.60 -40.61
CA PRO A 289 -1.93 23.96 -41.23
C PRO A 289 -0.60 24.51 -40.73
N TYR A 290 0.30 23.61 -40.33
CA TYR A 290 1.65 23.93 -39.83
C TYR A 290 1.71 24.81 -38.59
N LYS A 291 0.60 24.98 -37.87
CA LYS A 291 0.61 25.64 -36.55
C LYS A 291 1.54 24.86 -35.62
N ALA A 292 2.53 25.55 -35.08
CA ALA A 292 3.48 25.00 -34.11
C ALA A 292 3.19 25.52 -32.70
N HIS A 293 3.23 24.62 -31.73
CA HIS A 293 3.33 24.93 -30.31
C HIS A 293 4.75 24.61 -29.87
N LYS A 294 5.46 25.65 -29.37
CA LYS A 294 6.85 25.52 -28.95
C LYS A 294 6.98 24.57 -27.77
N GLN A 295 8.20 24.11 -27.49
CA GLN A 295 8.46 23.23 -26.36
C GLN A 295 8.08 23.88 -25.02
N HIS A 296 7.27 23.19 -24.23
CA HIS A 296 6.77 23.65 -22.93
C HIS A 296 6.36 22.48 -22.03
N THR A 297 5.89 22.80 -20.82
CA THR A 297 5.35 21.86 -19.84
C THR A 297 4.06 22.41 -19.24
N HIS A 298 3.23 21.52 -18.72
CA HIS A 298 2.04 21.85 -17.94
C HIS A 298 2.13 21.25 -16.53
N PRO A 299 1.56 21.91 -15.51
CA PRO A 299 1.62 21.42 -14.12
C PRO A 299 0.66 20.24 -13.85
N ASN A 300 -0.21 19.92 -14.80
CA ASN A 300 -1.26 18.92 -14.69
C ASN A 300 -1.05 17.82 -15.74
N ASP A 301 -1.64 16.65 -15.47
CA ASP A 301 -1.71 15.54 -16.40
C ASP A 301 -2.70 15.90 -17.53
N GLU A 302 -2.40 15.57 -18.78
CA GLU A 302 -3.23 15.92 -19.94
C GLU A 302 -3.46 14.77 -20.91
N VAL A 303 -4.69 14.64 -21.42
CA VAL A 303 -5.03 13.72 -22.50
C VAL A 303 -5.42 14.53 -23.74
N LEU A 304 -4.74 14.26 -24.85
CA LEU A 304 -5.12 14.77 -26.17
C LEU A 304 -5.67 13.62 -27.01
N HIS A 305 -6.76 13.86 -27.73
CA HIS A 305 -7.32 12.88 -28.66
C HIS A 305 -7.62 13.51 -30.01
N ILE A 306 -7.01 12.99 -31.07
CA ILE A 306 -7.11 13.57 -32.41
C ILE A 306 -8.39 13.10 -33.07
N VAL A 307 -9.25 14.04 -33.43
CA VAL A 307 -10.56 13.75 -34.05
C VAL A 307 -10.61 14.06 -35.54
N ALA A 308 -9.66 14.83 -36.06
CA ALA A 308 -9.47 15.05 -37.50
C ALA A 308 -8.08 15.62 -37.82
N GLY A 309 -7.54 15.29 -38.98
CA GLY A 309 -6.25 15.80 -39.45
C GLY A 309 -5.06 15.02 -38.87
N SER A 310 -3.91 15.69 -38.74
CA SER A 310 -2.67 15.08 -38.26
C SER A 310 -1.83 16.04 -37.44
N LEU A 311 -1.02 15.48 -36.54
CA LEU A 311 -0.17 16.21 -35.61
C LEU A 311 1.16 15.47 -35.47
N THR A 312 2.28 16.15 -35.72
CA THR A 312 3.57 15.66 -35.25
C THR A 312 3.73 16.13 -33.81
N PHE A 313 3.89 15.19 -32.89
CA PHE A 313 4.01 15.45 -31.47
C PHE A 313 5.37 14.98 -30.97
N THR A 314 6.08 15.81 -30.21
CA THR A 314 7.43 15.49 -29.74
C THR A 314 7.44 15.46 -28.22
N ILE A 315 7.96 14.38 -27.64
CA ILE A 315 8.09 14.18 -26.19
C ILE A 315 9.52 13.75 -25.93
N ASP A 316 10.25 14.46 -25.06
CA ASP A 316 11.65 14.15 -24.73
C ASP A 316 12.53 13.86 -25.97
N ASP A 317 12.42 14.74 -26.98
CA ASP A 317 13.12 14.67 -28.28
C ASP A 317 12.75 13.48 -29.19
N VAL A 318 11.74 12.68 -28.82
CA VAL A 318 11.17 11.62 -29.66
C VAL A 318 9.93 12.12 -30.39
N GLU A 319 9.95 12.04 -31.72
CA GLU A 319 8.82 12.45 -32.57
C GLU A 319 7.83 11.30 -32.82
N TYR A 320 6.54 11.61 -32.67
CA TYR A 320 5.41 10.74 -32.94
C TYR A 320 4.51 11.39 -34.00
N LYS A 321 4.23 10.65 -35.07
CA LYS A 321 3.25 11.08 -36.08
C LYS A 321 1.88 10.57 -35.66
N CYS A 322 0.98 11.49 -35.36
CA CYS A 322 -0.35 11.20 -34.87
C CYS A 322 -1.39 11.65 -35.91
N SER A 323 -2.50 10.93 -35.97
CA SER A 323 -3.59 11.06 -36.92
C SER A 323 -4.95 10.81 -36.26
N GLU A 324 -6.03 10.95 -37.02
CA GLU A 324 -7.39 10.72 -36.50
C GLU A 324 -7.52 9.37 -35.77
N GLY A 325 -8.05 9.43 -34.55
CA GLY A 325 -8.24 8.27 -33.68
C GLY A 325 -7.05 7.97 -32.77
N ASP A 326 -5.94 8.70 -32.86
CA ASP A 326 -4.82 8.55 -31.93
C ASP A 326 -5.07 9.29 -30.61
N ARG A 327 -4.52 8.75 -29.52
CA ARG A 327 -4.56 9.36 -28.19
C ARG A 327 -3.16 9.59 -27.66
N ILE A 328 -2.95 10.74 -27.04
CA ILE A 328 -1.72 11.13 -26.39
C ILE A 328 -2.04 11.35 -24.92
N SER A 329 -1.28 10.72 -24.04
CA SER A 329 -1.32 10.92 -22.60
C SER A 329 -0.02 11.60 -22.19
N LEU A 330 -0.10 12.70 -21.44
CA LEU A 330 1.02 13.48 -20.96
C LEU A 330 0.97 13.57 -19.45
N GLN A 331 1.98 13.02 -18.78
CA GLN A 331 2.18 13.26 -17.36
C GLN A 331 2.53 14.74 -17.14
N LYS A 332 2.11 15.31 -16.01
CA LYS A 332 2.50 16.63 -15.57
C LYS A 332 4.01 16.82 -15.65
N ASN A 333 4.39 18.00 -16.10
CA ASN A 333 5.77 18.40 -16.36
C ASN A 333 6.49 17.65 -17.48
N SER A 334 5.80 16.82 -18.28
CA SER A 334 6.38 16.21 -19.48
C SER A 334 6.73 17.31 -20.48
N LEU A 335 7.99 17.34 -20.92
CA LEU A 335 8.48 18.31 -21.86
C LEU A 335 8.08 17.92 -23.28
N HIS A 336 7.25 18.74 -23.92
CA HIS A 336 6.68 18.37 -25.21
C HIS A 336 6.47 19.56 -26.15
N SER A 337 6.30 19.27 -27.44
CA SER A 337 5.95 20.25 -28.48
C SER A 337 5.10 19.61 -29.57
N SER A 338 4.47 20.42 -30.43
CA SER A 338 3.70 19.88 -31.55
C SER A 338 3.69 20.78 -32.78
N VAL A 339 3.47 20.15 -33.94
CA VAL A 339 3.26 20.83 -35.22
C VAL A 339 2.10 20.16 -35.96
N ALA A 340 1.06 20.93 -36.29
CA ALA A 340 -0.07 20.44 -37.07
C ALA A 340 0.33 20.11 -38.51
N GLY A 341 -0.27 19.06 -39.07
CA GLY A 341 -0.02 18.61 -40.44
C GLY A 341 -0.54 19.56 -41.52
N PRO A 342 -0.39 19.20 -42.80
CA PRO A 342 -0.72 20.06 -43.95
C PRO A 342 -2.20 20.45 -44.05
N ASP A 343 -3.10 19.63 -43.51
CA ASP A 343 -4.54 19.91 -43.47
C ASP A 343 -5.01 20.53 -42.14
N GLY A 344 -4.06 20.82 -41.24
CA GLY A 344 -4.33 21.19 -39.85
C GLY A 344 -4.66 19.98 -38.96
N CYS A 345 -5.07 20.27 -37.72
CA CYS A 345 -5.45 19.25 -36.74
C CYS A 345 -6.61 19.74 -35.88
N THR A 346 -7.58 18.88 -35.62
CA THR A 346 -8.61 19.10 -34.59
C THR A 346 -8.50 18.00 -33.56
N TYR A 347 -8.43 18.38 -32.29
CA TYR A 347 -8.24 17.45 -31.17
C TYR A 347 -8.97 17.94 -29.93
N ILE A 348 -9.27 17.00 -29.04
CA ILE A 348 -9.88 17.26 -27.73
C ILE A 348 -8.78 17.18 -26.67
N ILE A 349 -8.76 18.12 -25.74
CA ILE A 349 -7.85 18.15 -24.59
C ILE A 349 -8.68 17.97 -23.31
N SER A 350 -8.24 17.08 -22.44
CA SER A 350 -8.73 16.97 -21.08
C SER A 350 -7.57 17.13 -20.11
N VAL A 351 -7.69 18.11 -19.22
CA VAL A 351 -6.73 18.35 -18.14
C VAL A 351 -7.22 17.58 -16.92
N LEU A 352 -6.36 16.72 -16.39
CA LEU A 352 -6.63 15.90 -15.22
C LEU A 352 -6.03 16.61 -13.99
N ASP A 353 -6.87 16.89 -13.00
CA ASP A 353 -6.45 17.46 -11.70
C ASP A 353 -6.08 16.38 -10.69
#